data_AF-A0A536Z8X8-F1
#
_entry.id   AF-A0A536Z8X8-F1
#
_cell.length_a   1.000
_cell.length_b   1.000
_cell.length_c   1.000
_cell.angle_alpha   90.00
_cell.angle_beta   90.00
_cell.angle_gamma   90.00
#
_symmetry.space_group_name_H-M   'P 1'
#
loop_
_entity.id
_entity.type
_entity.pdbx_description
1 polymer ?
#
loop_
_entity_poly.entity_id
_entity_poly.type
_entity_poly.pdbx_seq_one_letter_code
_entity_poly.pdbx_strand_id
1 'polypeptide(L)'
;GPEGNRIALAVRDNGPGIAPAERARVFDRFYRGQPAAVTDESAQGARVRGSGLGLAIVKSIADRHGAEIALGEGLDGRGLEVTVRFSATAAR
;
A
#
# COMPACT_ATOMS: atom_id res chain seq x y z
N GLY A 1 16.61 21.29 0.18
CA GLY A 1 16.48 20.75 -1.19
C GLY A 1 15.04 20.87 -1.65
N PRO A 2 14.72 20.62 -2.93
CA PRO A 2 13.36 20.74 -3.49
C PRO A 2 12.30 19.83 -2.86
N GLU A 3 12.63 19.12 -1.77
CA GLU A 3 11.72 18.27 -0.99
C GLU A 3 10.95 19.00 0.12
N GLY A 4 11.23 20.30 0.35
CA GLY A 4 10.66 21.08 1.45
C GLY A 4 9.16 21.35 1.39
N ASN A 5 8.42 20.72 0.47
CA ASN A 5 7.01 21.01 0.24
C ASN A 5 6.18 19.75 -0.09
N ARG A 6 6.52 18.59 0.51
CA ARG A 6 5.72 17.37 0.41
C ARG A 6 5.48 16.77 1.79
N ILE A 7 4.23 16.39 2.08
CA ILE A 7 3.84 15.69 3.31
C ILE A 7 3.60 14.22 2.96
N ALA A 8 4.25 13.30 3.67
CA ALA A 8 4.10 11.87 3.46
C ALA A 8 3.46 11.20 4.67
N LEU A 9 2.47 10.33 4.43
CA LEU A 9 1.94 9.39 5.40
C LEU A 9 2.38 7.98 4.98
N ALA A 10 3.11 7.28 5.85
CA ALA A 10 3.50 5.90 5.64
C ALA A 10 2.86 5.00 6.70
N VAL A 11 2.26 3.89 6.26
CA VAL A 11 1.78 2.82 7.13
C VAL A 11 2.59 1.57 6.82
N ARG A 12 3.20 0.99 7.85
CA ARG A 12 4.03 -0.22 7.76
C ARG A 12 3.46 -1.31 8.65
N ASP A 13 3.35 -2.51 8.13
CA ASP A 13 3.02 -3.71 8.90
C ASP A 13 4.15 -4.75 8.82
N ASN A 14 4.01 -5.84 9.58
CA ASN A 14 4.91 -7.00 9.58
C ASN A 14 4.19 -8.29 9.10
N GLY A 15 3.11 -8.14 8.33
CA GLY A 15 2.33 -9.25 7.79
C GLY A 15 3.00 -9.96 6.62
N PRO A 16 2.25 -10.71 5.80
CA PRO A 16 2.82 -11.47 4.70
C PRO A 16 3.18 -10.61 3.46
N GLY A 17 2.83 -9.32 3.47
CA GLY A 17 3.15 -8.37 2.39
C GLY A 17 2.43 -8.66 1.06
N ILE A 18 2.87 -7.97 0.01
CA ILE A 18 2.38 -8.14 -1.37
C ILE A 18 3.57 -8.45 -2.28
N ALA A 19 3.49 -9.55 -3.02
CA ALA A 19 4.52 -9.93 -3.98
C ALA A 19 4.76 -8.81 -5.01
N PRO A 20 6.01 -8.50 -5.40
CA PRO A 20 6.31 -7.40 -6.32
C PRO A 20 5.51 -7.41 -7.62
N ALA A 21 5.29 -8.59 -8.21
CA ALA A 21 4.50 -8.77 -9.43
C ALA A 21 3.02 -8.36 -9.29
N GLU A 22 2.50 -8.38 -8.06
CA GLU A 22 1.10 -8.11 -7.75
C GLU A 22 0.84 -6.62 -7.47
N ARG A 23 1.89 -5.84 -7.17
CA ARG A 23 1.80 -4.45 -6.67
C ARG A 23 1.08 -3.48 -7.62
N ALA A 24 1.10 -3.74 -8.92
CA ALA A 24 0.34 -2.93 -9.88
C ALA A 24 -1.17 -3.21 -9.81
N ARG A 25 -1.55 -4.49 -9.64
CA ARG A 25 -2.94 -4.96 -9.71
C ARG A 25 -3.70 -4.82 -8.40
N VAL A 26 -3.02 -4.69 -7.27
CA VAL A 26 -3.68 -4.50 -5.96
C VAL A 26 -4.50 -3.22 -5.82
N PHE A 27 -4.38 -2.30 -6.77
CA PHE A 27 -5.25 -1.13 -6.88
C PHE A 27 -6.55 -1.38 -7.67
N ASP A 28 -6.67 -2.54 -8.32
CA ASP A 28 -7.89 -2.92 -9.04
C ASP A 28 -8.98 -3.32 -8.04
N ARG A 29 -10.21 -2.89 -8.31
CA ARG A 29 -11.37 -3.25 -7.46
C ARG A 29 -11.59 -4.76 -7.48
N PHE A 30 -11.86 -5.31 -6.30
CA PHE A 30 -12.11 -6.75 -6.09
C PHE A 30 -10.89 -7.65 -6.33
N TYR A 31 -9.74 -7.09 -6.73
CA TYR A 31 -8.52 -7.86 -6.86
C TYR A 31 -8.01 -8.29 -5.49
N ARG A 32 -7.50 -9.52 -5.44
CA ARG A 32 -6.89 -10.10 -4.26
C ARG A 32 -5.51 -10.61 -4.67
N GLY A 33 -4.49 -9.87 -4.27
CA GLY A 33 -3.11 -10.23 -4.57
C GLY A 33 -2.67 -11.49 -3.82
N GLN A 34 -1.58 -12.09 -4.30
CA GLN A 34 -0.91 -13.18 -3.60
C GLN A 34 0.05 -12.65 -2.53
N PRO A 35 0.16 -13.32 -1.37
CA PRO A 35 1.11 -12.94 -0.32
C PRO A 35 2.55 -13.06 -0.81
N ALA A 36 3.47 -12.23 -0.28
CA ALA A 36 4.88 -12.26 -0.67
C ALA A 36 5.64 -13.46 -0.08
N ALA A 37 5.18 -13.98 1.06
CA ALA A 37 5.77 -15.15 1.70
C ALA A 37 4.67 -16.06 2.26
N VAL A 38 4.79 -17.36 1.98
CA VAL A 38 3.97 -18.43 2.58
C VAL A 38 4.87 -19.15 3.60
N THR A 39 5.08 -18.50 4.74
CA THR A 39 6.00 -18.99 5.79
C THR A 39 5.31 -19.77 6.89
N ASP A 40 4.00 -19.86 6.84
CA ASP A 40 3.18 -20.47 7.88
C ASP A 40 2.08 -21.28 7.18
N GLU A 41 1.88 -22.55 7.53
CA GLU A 41 0.85 -23.42 6.91
C GLU A 41 -0.57 -22.83 7.09
N SER A 42 -0.75 -21.97 8.09
CA SER A 42 -1.96 -21.16 8.29
C SER A 42 -2.19 -20.09 7.18
N ALA A 43 -1.13 -19.68 6.48
CA ALA A 43 -1.17 -18.70 5.38
C ALA A 43 -1.52 -19.33 4.02
N GLN A 44 -1.35 -20.64 3.83
CA GLN A 44 -1.78 -21.34 2.61
C GLN A 44 -3.32 -21.28 2.40
N GLY A 45 -4.10 -21.08 3.47
CA GLY A 45 -5.56 -21.03 3.43
C GLY A 45 -6.19 -19.70 3.85
N ALA A 46 -5.41 -18.77 4.39
CA ALA A 46 -5.90 -17.46 4.81
C ALA A 46 -6.16 -16.58 3.57
N ARG A 47 -7.33 -16.78 2.93
CA ARG A 47 -7.93 -15.73 2.12
C ARG A 47 -7.98 -14.49 3.01
N VAL A 48 -7.15 -13.49 2.71
CA VAL A 48 -7.19 -12.18 3.35
C VAL A 48 -8.65 -11.74 3.38
N ARG A 49 -9.24 -11.67 4.57
CA ARG A 49 -10.66 -11.30 4.72
C ARG A 49 -10.82 -9.87 4.22
N GLY A 50 -11.78 -9.67 3.32
CA GLY A 50 -12.07 -8.36 2.74
C GLY A 50 -12.59 -8.47 1.31
N SER A 51 -13.18 -7.37 0.83
CA SER A 51 -13.75 -7.27 -0.52
C SER A 51 -12.73 -6.93 -1.61
N GLY A 52 -11.46 -6.70 -1.27
CA GLY A 52 -10.46 -6.21 -2.23
C GLY A 52 -10.70 -4.77 -2.68
N LEU A 53 -11.37 -3.95 -1.86
CA LEU A 53 -11.68 -2.56 -2.20
C LEU A 53 -10.77 -1.52 -1.52
N GLY A 54 -10.07 -1.89 -0.45
CA GLY A 54 -9.32 -0.94 0.38
C GLY A 54 -8.32 -0.10 -0.42
N LEU A 55 -7.35 -0.73 -1.07
CA LEU A 55 -6.32 -0.02 -1.85
C LEU A 55 -6.89 0.67 -3.09
N ALA A 56 -7.93 0.12 -3.72
CA ALA A 56 -8.63 0.78 -4.81
C ALA A 56 -9.30 2.11 -4.37
N ILE A 57 -9.89 2.12 -3.17
CA ILE A 57 -10.45 3.34 -2.56
C ILE A 57 -9.33 4.33 -2.23
N VAL A 58 -8.24 3.87 -1.60
CA VAL A 58 -7.09 4.73 -1.28
C VAL A 58 -6.53 5.38 -2.55
N LYS A 59 -6.34 4.61 -3.63
CA LYS A 59 -5.92 5.14 -4.93
C LYS A 59 -6.88 6.20 -5.46
N SER A 60 -8.18 5.91 -5.47
CA SER A 60 -9.16 6.89 -5.92
C SER A 60 -9.14 8.17 -5.09
N ILE A 61 -8.86 8.10 -3.78
CA ILE A 61 -8.78 9.28 -2.91
C ILE A 61 -7.49 10.04 -3.19
N ALA A 62 -6.34 9.36 -3.28
CA ALA A 62 -5.06 9.99 -3.59
C ALA A 62 -5.08 10.70 -4.95
N ASP A 63 -5.58 10.04 -6.00
CA ASP A 63 -5.71 10.61 -7.34
C ASP A 63 -6.56 11.89 -7.32
N ARG A 64 -7.66 11.91 -6.54
CA ARG A 64 -8.50 13.12 -6.37
C ARG A 64 -7.80 14.27 -5.66
N HIS A 65 -6.80 13.97 -4.82
CA HIS A 65 -6.01 14.99 -4.10
C HIS A 65 -4.69 15.31 -4.81
N GLY A 66 -4.44 14.76 -6.01
CA GLY A 66 -3.14 14.91 -6.70
C GLY A 66 -1.98 14.32 -5.90
N ALA A 67 -2.25 13.33 -5.05
CA ALA A 67 -1.26 12.67 -4.21
C ALA A 67 -0.68 11.43 -4.91
N GLU A 68 0.58 11.13 -4.59
CA GLU A 68 1.29 9.95 -5.09
C GLU A 68 1.16 8.80 -4.10
N ILE A 69 0.91 7.58 -4.59
CA ILE A 69 0.96 6.36 -3.76
C ILE A 69 2.15 5.50 -4.18
N ALA A 70 2.89 4.99 -3.19
CA ALA A 70 3.93 4.00 -3.38
C ALA A 70 3.72 2.78 -2.46
N LEU A 71 4.15 1.61 -2.92
CA LEU A 71 4.19 0.37 -2.15
C LEU A 71 5.65 -0.04 -1.91
N GLY A 72 6.00 -0.28 -0.65
CA GLY A 72 7.34 -0.65 -0.19
C GLY A 72 7.34 -1.95 0.63
N GLU A 73 8.50 -2.28 1.17
CA GLU A 73 8.63 -3.33 2.19
C GLU A 73 8.20 -2.79 3.56
N GLY A 74 7.52 -3.61 4.34
CA GLY A 74 7.07 -3.24 5.69
C GLY A 74 8.20 -3.25 6.72
N LEU A 75 7.87 -3.58 7.97
CA LEU A 75 8.81 -3.59 9.08
C LEU A 75 9.84 -4.72 8.94
N ASP A 76 11.11 -4.40 9.19
CA ASP A 76 12.23 -5.35 9.20
C ASP A 76 12.30 -6.26 7.94
N GLY A 77 11.95 -5.71 6.77
CA GLY A 77 11.95 -6.44 5.49
C GLY A 77 10.77 -7.41 5.31
N ARG A 78 9.74 -7.33 6.16
CA ARG A 78 8.51 -8.14 6.07
C ARG A 78 7.29 -7.23 6.02
N GLY A 79 6.14 -7.76 5.58
CA GLY A 79 4.91 -6.98 5.48
C GLY A 79 4.90 -6.01 4.29
N LEU A 80 4.04 -5.00 4.40
CA LEU A 80 3.84 -3.99 3.38
C LEU A 80 4.05 -2.60 3.98
N GLU A 81 4.71 -1.72 3.21
CA GLU A 81 4.60 -0.28 3.42
C GLU A 81 3.68 0.32 2.35
N VAL A 82 2.74 1.17 2.78
CA VAL A 82 1.96 2.02 1.89
C VAL A 82 2.28 3.46 2.22
N THR A 83 2.83 4.20 1.26
CA THR A 83 3.12 5.63 1.39
C THR A 83 2.16 6.44 0.53
N VAL A 84 1.57 7.49 1.10
CA VAL A 84 0.82 8.52 0.36
C VAL A 84 1.54 9.85 0.51
N ARG A 85 1.93 10.48 -0.60
CA ARG A 85 2.65 11.77 -0.62
C ARG A 85 1.76 12.86 -1.21
N PHE A 86 1.51 13.88 -0.42
CA PHE A 86 0.78 15.08 -0.81
C PHE A 86 1.76 16.20 -1.12
N SER A 87 1.43 17.03 -2.11
CA SER A 87 2.07 18.34 -2.23
C SER A 87 1.62 19.18 -1.03
N ALA A 88 2.57 19.74 -0.28
CA ALA A 88 2.23 20.67 0.78
C ALA A 88 1.72 21.96 0.11
N THR A 89 0.49 22.37 0.43
CA THR A 89 0.09 23.74 0.15
C THR A 89 0.70 24.59 1.25
N ALA A 90 1.45 25.64 0.91
CA ALA A 90 1.88 26.62 1.90
C ALA A 90 0.63 27.10 2.66
N ALA A 91 0.63 26.96 3.99
CA ALA A 91 -0.47 27.44 4.81
C ALA A 91 -0.69 28.93 4.52
N ARG A 92 -1.94 29.32 4.22
CA ARG A 92 -2.34 30.72 4.07
C ARG A 92 -2.40 31.41 5.42
#